data_AF-A0AAN8PH39-F1
#
_entry.id   AF-A0AAN8PH39-F1
#
_cell.length_a   1.000
_cell.length_b   1.000
_cell.length_c   1.000
_cell.angle_alpha   90.00
_cell.angle_beta   90.00
_cell.angle_gamma   90.00
#
_symmetry.space_group_name_H-M   'P 1'
#
loop_
_entity.id
_entity.type
_entity.pdbx_description
1 polymer ?
#
loop_
_entity_poly.entity_id
_entity_poly.type
_entity_poly.pdbx_seq_one_letter_code
_entity_poly.pdbx_strand_id
1 'polypeptide(L)'
;MIDKYNLFSKEFYPDPNDLKSVDVMLDFLPDSLKLFLDELLVGKSKGLKMATIGQCLVQVARPRALVAPLQLGLAVQLHHKFGSKFLVNTLQDHGLCLLYAEVLNFESWAVAQTPITADIDTDSDSPVQVMDLRW
;
A
#
# COMPACT_ATOMS: atom_id res chain seq x y z
N MET A 1 -16.26 -20.37 -3.12
CA MET A 1 -16.23 -19.32 -2.08
C MET A 1 -14.79 -19.23 -1.58
N ILE A 2 -13.90 -18.76 -2.47
CA ILE A 2 -12.44 -18.75 -2.24
C ILE A 2 -12.07 -17.37 -1.70
N ASP A 3 -11.20 -17.40 -0.70
CA ASP A 3 -10.76 -16.33 0.18
C ASP A 3 -10.52 -14.95 -0.48
N LYS A 4 -11.52 -14.06 -0.40
CA LYS A 4 -11.28 -12.60 -0.60
C LYS A 4 -10.18 -12.06 0.33
N TYR A 5 -9.94 -12.73 1.46
CA TYR A 5 -8.89 -12.37 2.42
C TYR A 5 -7.48 -12.87 2.04
N ASN A 6 -7.34 -13.73 1.02
CA ASN A 6 -6.02 -14.15 0.51
C ASN A 6 -5.39 -13.10 -0.43
N LEU A 7 -6.18 -12.17 -0.97
CA LEU A 7 -5.68 -11.13 -1.89
C LEU A 7 -4.72 -10.13 -1.21
N PHE A 8 -4.74 -10.07 0.12
CA PHE A 8 -3.85 -9.22 0.93
C PHE A 8 -2.98 -10.03 1.88
N SER A 9 -2.88 -11.35 1.64
CA SER A 9 -1.89 -12.19 2.31
C SER A 9 -0.50 -11.67 1.96
N LYS A 10 0.43 -11.78 2.91
CA LYS A 10 1.80 -11.22 2.82
C LYS A 10 2.63 -11.76 1.62
N GLU A 11 2.06 -12.71 0.88
CA GLU A 11 2.68 -13.35 -0.28
C GLU A 11 2.52 -12.51 -1.56
N PHE A 12 1.58 -11.56 -1.61
CA PHE A 12 1.35 -10.69 -2.77
C PHE A 12 1.15 -9.24 -2.34
N TYR A 13 2.02 -8.35 -2.81
CA TYR A 13 1.82 -6.92 -2.67
C TYR A 13 0.85 -6.43 -3.77
N PRO A 14 -0.03 -5.46 -3.47
CA PRO A 14 -0.94 -4.89 -4.46
C PRO A 14 -0.15 -4.17 -5.57
N ASP A 15 -0.60 -4.30 -6.81
CA ASP A 15 -0.02 -3.55 -7.94
C ASP A 15 -0.15 -2.04 -7.69
N PRO A 16 0.87 -1.23 -8.02
CA PRO A 16 0.80 0.20 -7.80
C PRO A 16 -0.40 0.87 -8.50
N ASN A 17 -0.87 0.36 -9.64
CA ASN A 17 -2.03 0.92 -10.34
C ASN A 17 -3.34 0.67 -9.59
N ASP A 18 -3.43 -0.44 -8.85
CA ASP A 18 -4.59 -0.78 -8.03
C ASP A 18 -4.71 0.16 -6.81
N LEU A 19 -3.60 0.78 -6.39
CA LEU A 19 -3.55 1.77 -5.31
C LEU A 19 -4.19 3.13 -5.67
N LYS A 20 -4.61 3.33 -6.93
CA LYS A 20 -5.31 4.56 -7.35
C LYS A 20 -6.83 4.43 -7.32
N SER A 21 -7.37 3.21 -7.29
CA SER A 21 -8.80 2.96 -7.38
C SER A 21 -9.44 2.87 -6.00
N VAL A 22 -10.41 3.77 -5.73
CA VAL A 22 -11.19 3.74 -4.48
C VAL A 22 -12.02 2.46 -4.37
N ASP A 23 -12.48 1.90 -5.48
CA ASP A 23 -13.29 0.69 -5.49
C ASP A 23 -12.49 -0.53 -5.01
N VAL A 24 -11.24 -0.65 -5.44
CA VAL A 24 -10.32 -1.72 -4.99
C VAL A 24 -10.01 -1.55 -3.50
N MET A 25 -9.82 -0.32 -3.03
CA MET A 25 -9.59 -0.05 -1.61
C MET A 25 -10.82 -0.38 -0.76
N LEU A 26 -12.03 -0.17 -1.29
CA LEU A 26 -13.27 -0.56 -0.64
C LEU A 26 -13.42 -2.07 -0.62
N ASP A 27 -13.03 -2.79 -1.67
CA ASP A 27 -13.09 -4.25 -1.71
C ASP A 27 -12.24 -4.96 -0.64
N PHE A 28 -11.24 -4.28 -0.08
CA PHE A 28 -10.50 -4.73 1.09
C PHE A 28 -11.37 -4.84 2.35
N LEU A 29 -12.42 -4.03 2.47
CA LEU A 29 -13.25 -3.96 3.68
C LEU A 29 -14.34 -5.05 3.66
N PRO A 30 -14.62 -5.69 4.81
CA PRO A 30 -15.77 -6.56 4.94
C PRO A 30 -17.08 -5.78 4.82
N ASP A 31 -18.10 -6.39 4.22
CA ASP A 31 -19.36 -5.71 3.89
C ASP A 31 -20.10 -5.17 5.12
N SER A 32 -20.01 -5.86 6.26
CA SER A 32 -20.56 -5.38 7.53
C SER A 32 -19.91 -4.09 8.02
N LEU A 33 -18.59 -3.95 7.81
CA LEU A 33 -17.85 -2.74 8.16
C LEU A 33 -18.17 -1.60 7.19
N LYS A 34 -18.34 -1.91 5.90
CA LYS A 34 -18.79 -0.92 4.90
C LYS A 34 -20.13 -0.33 5.32
N LEU A 35 -21.13 -1.16 5.62
CA LEU A 35 -22.46 -0.70 6.03
C LEU A 35 -22.39 0.14 7.31
N PHE A 36 -21.62 -0.28 8.31
CA PHE A 36 -21.44 0.48 9.54
C PHE A 36 -20.80 1.86 9.27
N LEU A 37 -19.71 1.90 8.50
CA LEU A 37 -19.05 3.16 8.16
C LEU A 37 -19.88 4.02 7.22
N ASP A 38 -20.76 3.42 6.41
CA ASP A 38 -21.68 4.16 5.56
C ASP A 38 -22.70 4.94 6.39
N GLU A 39 -23.23 4.33 7.45
CA GLU A 39 -24.13 5.03 8.38
C GLU A 39 -23.39 6.04 9.27
N LEU A 40 -22.16 5.74 9.67
CA LEU A 40 -21.38 6.60 10.58
C LEU A 40 -20.82 7.86 9.89
N LEU A 41 -20.37 7.75 8.64
CA LEU A 41 -19.67 8.82 7.95
C LEU A 41 -20.64 9.70 7.15
N VAL A 42 -20.60 11.01 7.41
CA VAL A 42 -21.42 12.00 6.70
C VAL A 42 -20.51 12.96 5.91
N GLY A 43 -20.95 13.37 4.72
CA GLY A 43 -20.34 14.45 3.95
C GLY A 43 -19.68 14.03 2.63
N LYS A 44 -18.93 14.97 2.04
CA LYS A 44 -18.23 14.76 0.76
C LYS A 44 -17.07 13.76 0.94
N SER A 45 -16.71 13.08 -0.16
CA SER A 45 -15.65 12.06 -0.26
C SER A 45 -15.80 10.88 0.72
N LYS A 46 -17.05 10.48 0.98
CA LYS A 46 -17.43 9.38 1.87
C LYS A 46 -16.70 8.07 1.56
N GLY A 47 -16.59 7.69 0.28
CA GLY A 47 -15.92 6.44 -0.14
C GLY A 47 -14.44 6.39 0.24
N LEU A 48 -13.68 7.45 -0.02
CA LEU A 48 -12.26 7.49 0.32
C LEU A 48 -12.05 7.47 1.84
N LYS A 49 -12.82 8.26 2.60
CA LYS A 49 -12.76 8.27 4.06
C LYS A 49 -13.14 6.92 4.67
N MET A 50 -14.16 6.28 4.11
CA MET A 50 -14.57 4.93 4.49
C MET A 50 -13.43 3.94 4.24
N ALA A 51 -12.82 3.96 3.06
CA ALA A 51 -11.70 3.09 2.73
C ALA A 51 -10.53 3.30 3.70
N THR A 52 -10.14 4.56 3.96
CA THR A 52 -9.05 4.87 4.90
C THR A 52 -9.35 4.37 6.32
N ILE A 53 -10.48 4.76 6.89
CA ILE A 53 -10.84 4.41 8.28
C ILE A 53 -11.05 2.90 8.42
N GLY A 54 -11.73 2.28 7.47
CA GLY A 54 -11.99 0.84 7.52
C GLY A 54 -10.72 0.03 7.35
N GLN A 55 -9.78 0.44 6.49
CA GLN A 55 -8.46 -0.20 6.41
C GLN A 55 -7.69 -0.06 7.73
N CYS A 56 -7.72 1.12 8.38
CA CYS A 56 -7.13 1.29 9.71
C CYS A 56 -7.76 0.36 10.75
N LEU A 57 -9.10 0.23 10.77
CA LEU A 57 -9.80 -0.66 11.71
C LEU A 57 -9.47 -2.13 11.49
N VAL A 58 -9.42 -2.58 10.23
CA VAL A 58 -9.02 -3.95 9.88
C VAL A 58 -7.58 -4.21 10.30
N GLN A 59 -6.69 -3.23 10.14
CA GLN A 59 -5.29 -3.34 10.54
C GLN A 59 -5.11 -3.33 12.06
N VAL A 60 -5.87 -2.53 12.81
CA VAL A 60 -5.87 -2.60 14.27
C VAL A 60 -6.37 -3.97 14.75
N ALA A 61 -7.39 -4.53 14.08
CA ALA A 61 -7.90 -5.85 14.43
C ALA A 61 -6.96 -7.00 14.01
N ARG A 62 -6.18 -6.83 12.92
CA ARG A 62 -5.29 -7.85 12.35
C ARG A 62 -3.99 -7.26 11.79
N PRO A 63 -3.07 -6.77 12.65
CA PRO A 63 -1.93 -5.93 12.22
C PRO A 63 -0.81 -6.68 11.47
N ARG A 64 -0.80 -8.02 11.54
CA ARG A 64 0.28 -8.85 10.96
C ARG A 64 -0.19 -9.76 9.83
N ALA A 65 -1.49 -9.82 9.57
CA ALA A 65 -2.07 -10.78 8.63
C ALA A 65 -2.36 -10.17 7.26
N LEU A 66 -2.44 -8.85 7.16
CA LEU A 66 -2.90 -8.16 5.96
C LEU A 66 -2.00 -6.97 5.64
N VAL A 67 -1.79 -6.69 4.35
CA VAL A 67 -1.14 -5.48 3.86
C VAL A 67 -2.22 -4.52 3.37
N ALA A 68 -2.44 -3.42 4.09
CA ALA A 68 -3.45 -2.43 3.70
C ALA A 68 -2.88 -1.53 2.60
N PRO A 69 -3.49 -1.52 1.40
CA PRO A 69 -2.93 -0.82 0.24
C PRO A 69 -2.74 0.69 0.48
N LEU A 70 -3.69 1.37 1.15
CA LEU A 70 -3.57 2.79 1.45
C LEU A 70 -2.42 3.10 2.41
N GLN A 71 -2.27 2.27 3.45
CA GLN A 71 -1.23 2.44 4.45
C GLN A 71 0.17 2.14 3.88
N LEU A 72 0.27 1.19 2.94
CA LEU A 72 1.49 0.91 2.19
C LEU A 72 1.87 2.10 1.30
N GLY A 73 0.94 2.57 0.46
CA GLY A 73 1.18 3.70 -0.44
C GLY A 73 1.57 4.97 0.31
N LEU A 74 0.93 5.25 1.45
CA LEU A 74 1.29 6.39 2.30
C LEU A 74 2.69 6.22 2.91
N ALA A 75 3.03 5.03 3.40
CA ALA A 75 4.35 4.76 3.98
C ALA A 75 5.47 4.87 2.94
N VAL A 76 5.25 4.38 1.72
CA VAL A 76 6.19 4.53 0.59
C VAL A 76 6.37 5.99 0.22
N GLN A 77 5.29 6.77 0.11
CA GLN A 77 5.38 8.21 -0.20
C GLN A 77 6.13 8.99 0.89
N LEU A 78 5.88 8.67 2.17
CA LEU A 78 6.60 9.29 3.29
C LEU A 78 8.08 8.90 3.28
N HIS A 79 8.40 7.65 2.97
CA HIS A 79 9.77 7.20 2.85
C HIS A 79 10.49 7.95 1.71
N HIS A 80 9.89 8.02 0.53
CA HIS A 80 10.48 8.69 -0.63
C HIS A 80 10.63 10.20 -0.41
N LYS A 81 9.63 10.86 0.17
CA LYS A 81 9.61 12.32 0.32
C LYS A 81 10.46 12.85 1.48
N PHE A 82 10.54 12.10 2.58
CA PHE A 82 11.20 12.57 3.80
C PHE A 82 12.44 11.75 4.18
N GLY A 83 12.62 10.55 3.64
CA GLY A 83 13.75 9.67 3.96
C GLY A 83 13.85 9.28 5.45
N SER A 84 12.79 9.53 6.24
CA SER A 84 12.86 9.48 7.70
C SER A 84 12.13 8.26 8.25
N LYS A 85 12.91 7.29 8.73
CA LYS A 85 12.40 6.13 9.47
C LYS A 85 11.63 6.52 10.73
N PHE A 86 12.06 7.59 11.40
CA PHE A 86 11.39 8.10 12.61
C PHE A 86 9.95 8.56 12.30
N LEU A 87 9.76 9.29 11.19
CA LEU A 87 8.45 9.77 10.79
C LEU A 87 7.51 8.62 10.42
N VAL A 88 8.00 7.66 9.63
CA VAL A 88 7.22 6.47 9.23
C VAL A 88 6.82 5.65 10.47
N ASN A 89 7.74 5.39 11.38
CA ASN A 89 7.45 4.64 12.61
C ASN A 89 6.46 5.39 13.52
N THR A 90 6.61 6.70 13.69
CA THR A 90 5.67 7.50 14.50
C THR A 90 4.25 7.43 13.94
N LEU A 91 4.08 7.52 12.62
CA LEU A 91 2.77 7.44 11.98
C LEU A 91 2.21 6.00 11.98
N GLN A 92 3.08 5.00 11.95
CA GLN A 92 2.69 3.61 12.12
C GLN A 92 2.18 3.31 13.54
N ASP A 93 2.75 3.93 14.58
CA ASP A 93 2.24 3.82 15.96
C ASP A 93 0.82 4.38 16.09
N HIS A 94 0.47 5.35 15.26
CA HIS A 94 -0.91 5.89 15.15
C HIS A 94 -1.82 5.08 14.22
N GLY A 95 -1.33 3.99 13.62
CA GLY A 95 -2.11 3.15 12.70
C GLY A 95 -2.42 3.81 11.35
N LEU A 96 -1.66 4.83 10.96
CA LEU A 96 -1.85 5.56 9.70
C LEU A 96 -1.01 4.97 8.56
N CYS A 97 0.06 4.23 8.87
CA CYS A 97 1.02 3.71 7.90
C CYS A 97 1.47 2.29 8.28
N LEU A 98 2.02 1.56 7.30
CA LEU A 98 2.69 0.29 7.56
C LEU A 98 4.11 0.49 8.13
N LEU A 99 4.64 -0.57 8.73
CA LEU A 99 5.99 -0.59 9.29
C LEU A 99 7.02 -0.30 8.20
N TYR A 100 8.05 0.47 8.54
CA TYR A 100 9.16 0.75 7.63
C TYR A 100 9.80 -0.50 6.99
N ALA A 101 9.88 -1.60 7.74
CA ALA A 101 10.40 -2.87 7.20
C ALA A 101 9.51 -3.44 6.08
N GLU A 102 8.19 -3.24 6.14
CA GLU A 102 7.28 -3.66 5.07
C GLU A 102 7.42 -2.79 3.81
N VAL A 103 7.78 -1.52 3.97
CA VAL A 103 8.11 -0.63 2.84
C VAL A 103 9.36 -1.14 2.11
N LEU A 104 10.41 -1.49 2.84
CA LEU A 104 11.62 -2.07 2.25
C LEU A 104 11.36 -3.42 1.57
N ASN A 105 10.54 -4.28 2.19
CA ASN A 105 10.13 -5.53 1.59
C ASN A 105 9.37 -5.30 0.27
N PHE A 106 8.45 -4.33 0.24
CA PHE A 106 7.74 -3.93 -0.96
C PHE A 106 8.70 -3.44 -2.06
N GLU A 107 9.65 -2.56 -1.73
CA GLU A 107 10.65 -2.09 -2.70
C GLU A 107 11.49 -3.25 -3.25
N SER A 108 11.91 -4.19 -2.39
CA SER A 108 12.65 -5.37 -2.82
C SER A 108 11.83 -6.29 -3.73
N TRP A 109 10.53 -6.44 -3.44
CA TRP A 109 9.59 -7.21 -4.26
C TRP A 109 9.32 -6.55 -5.60
N ALA A 110 9.22 -5.22 -5.64
CA ALA A 110 9.07 -4.45 -6.86
C ALA A 110 10.29 -4.58 -7.78
N VAL A 111 11.51 -4.49 -7.21
CA VAL A 111 12.76 -4.72 -7.97
C VAL A 111 12.83 -6.15 -8.51
N ALA A 112 12.44 -7.16 -7.72
CA ALA A 112 12.46 -8.56 -8.16
C ALA A 112 11.50 -8.88 -9.32
N GLN A 113 10.46 -8.07 -9.52
CA GLN A 113 9.53 -8.22 -10.64
C GLN A 113 9.92 -7.46 -11.89
N THR A 114 10.83 -6.49 -11.80
CA THR A 114 11.39 -5.90 -13.01
C THR A 114 12.24 -6.96 -13.71
N PRO A 115 11.94 -7.32 -14.97
CA PRO A 115 12.76 -8.28 -15.69
C PRO A 115 14.16 -7.69 -15.82
N ILE A 116 15.13 -8.37 -15.22
CA ILE A 116 16.55 -8.07 -15.39
C ILE A 116 16.85 -8.24 -16.88
N THR A 117 16.91 -7.15 -17.64
CA THR A 117 17.62 -7.11 -18.92
C THR A 117 19.09 -7.25 -18.58
N ALA A 118 19.54 -8.50 -18.46
CA ALA A 118 20.95 -8.85 -18.52
C ALA A 118 21.39 -8.66 -19.99
N ASP A 119 21.55 -7.40 -20.38
CA ASP A 119 22.20 -7.05 -21.63
C ASP A 119 23.71 -7.16 -21.41
N ILE A 120 24.29 -8.14 -22.10
CA ILE A 120 25.72 -8.28 -22.34
C ILE A 120 26.20 -7.05 -23.13
N ASP A 121 27.12 -6.30 -22.53
CA ASP A 121 28.07 -5.31 -23.07
C ASP A 121 27.74 -4.58 -24.38
N THR A 122 27.64 -3.25 -24.34
CA THR A 122 28.61 -2.30 -24.95
C THR A 122 28.18 -0.85 -24.80
N ASP A 123 29.09 -0.06 -24.23
CA ASP A 123 29.32 1.38 -24.45
C ASP A 123 28.20 2.18 -25.18
N SER A 124 27.34 2.86 -24.42
CA SER A 124 26.95 4.24 -24.72
C SER A 124 26.17 4.84 -23.55
N ASP A 125 26.72 5.95 -23.05
CA ASP A 125 26.15 6.93 -22.15
C ASP A 125 24.63 7.15 -22.38
N SER A 126 23.81 6.49 -21.55
CA SER A 126 22.40 6.84 -21.38
C SER A 126 21.93 6.43 -19.98
N PRO A 127 21.20 7.30 -19.28
CA PRO A 127 21.00 7.16 -17.85
C PRO A 127 20.03 6.02 -17.54
N VAL A 128 20.44 5.19 -16.58
CA VAL A 128 19.63 4.19 -15.86
C VAL A 128 18.21 4.72 -15.70
N GLN A 129 17.25 4.07 -16.36
CA GLN A 129 15.83 4.31 -16.07
C GLN A 129 15.54 3.71 -14.70
N VAL A 130 15.88 4.48 -13.67
CA VAL A 130 15.27 4.34 -12.35
C VAL A 130 13.77 4.46 -12.61
N MET A 131 13.03 3.39 -12.30
CA MET A 131 11.58 3.36 -12.39
C MET A 131 11.06 4.63 -11.71
N ASP A 132 10.57 5.57 -12.52
CA ASP A 132 10.10 6.87 -12.08
C ASP A 132 8.78 6.61 -11.32
N LEU A 133 8.92 6.24 -10.04
CA LEU A 133 7.84 6.17 -9.06
C LEU A 133 7.39 7.59 -8.68
N ARG A 134 7.22 8.45 -9.69
CA ARG A 134 6.56 9.74 -9.54
C ARG A 134 5.08 9.49 -9.26
N TRP A 135 4.74 9.70 -8.00
CA TRP A 135 3.41 10.00 -7.50
C TRP A 135 3.29 11.52 -7.34
#